data_AF-W1WCB7-F1
#
_entry.id   AF-W1WCB7-F1
#
_cell.length_a   1.000
_cell.length_b   1.000
_cell.length_c   1.000
_cell.angle_alpha   90.00
_cell.angle_beta   90.00
_cell.angle_gamma   90.00
#
_symmetry.space_group_name_H-M   'P 1'
#
loop_
_entity.id
_entity.type
_entity.pdbx_description
1 polymer ?
#
loop_
_entity_poly.entity_id
_entity_poly.type
_entity_poly.pdbx_seq_one_letter_code
_entity_poly.pdbx_strand_id
1 'polypeptide(L)'
;AAGNTTVTDGNGITITPGSANPNNLNAGPVSLTKDGLNNGNNQLKGIAPGTDDTDAVNVAQLKKVETKISTVEADAKKHTTVVAGDNTTVTPGTNANGGAEYKVAVNKDLVEMSSANFGKATDNVRSRIDKDRASFFNGSENIGISPTGVQIENTDTLEQAKFDKYGMYPSEGNATVYYT
;
A
#
# COMPACT_ATOMS: atom_id res chain seq x y z
N ALA A 1 31.13 41.29 -43.25
CA ALA A 1 29.93 41.06 -42.43
C ALA A 1 29.37 42.41 -42.03
N ALA A 2 28.05 42.59 -42.02
CA ALA A 2 27.48 43.79 -41.40
C ALA A 2 27.81 43.75 -39.90
N GLY A 3 28.30 44.87 -39.36
CA GLY A 3 28.63 44.99 -37.94
C GLY A 3 27.38 44.99 -37.08
N ASN A 4 27.56 44.70 -35.79
CA ASN A 4 26.49 44.89 -34.80
C ASN A 4 26.18 46.38 -34.66
N THR A 5 24.91 46.72 -34.49
CA THR A 5 24.47 48.09 -34.24
C THR A 5 24.06 48.25 -32.78
N THR A 6 24.52 49.31 -32.13
CA THR A 6 24.07 49.68 -30.78
C THR A 6 23.32 50.99 -30.85
N VAL A 7 22.10 51.03 -30.32
CA VAL A 7 21.28 52.24 -30.17
C VAL A 7 21.19 52.56 -28.68
N THR A 8 21.42 53.82 -28.32
CA THR A 8 21.19 54.36 -26.98
C THR A 8 20.32 55.60 -27.12
N ASP A 9 19.12 55.58 -26.54
CA ASP A 9 18.14 56.67 -26.64
C ASP A 9 17.32 56.80 -25.34
N GLY A 10 16.24 57.59 -25.37
CA GLY A 10 15.34 57.75 -24.22
C GLY A 10 14.61 56.48 -23.79
N ASN A 11 14.63 55.41 -24.60
CA ASN A 11 14.02 54.12 -24.29
C ASN A 11 15.02 53.13 -23.67
N GLY A 12 16.33 53.38 -23.76
CA GLY A 12 17.38 52.55 -23.16
C GLY A 12 18.49 52.17 -24.13
N ILE A 13 19.03 50.95 -23.99
CA ILE A 13 20.10 50.41 -24.83
C ILE A 13 19.58 49.20 -25.60
N THR A 14 19.81 49.15 -26.91
CA THR A 14 19.53 47.98 -27.75
C THR A 14 20.73 47.64 -28.63
N ILE A 15 21.11 46.37 -28.65
CA ILE A 15 22.18 45.82 -29.50
C ILE A 15 21.54 44.87 -30.51
N THR A 16 21.59 45.25 -31.79
CA THR A 16 21.07 44.47 -32.91
C THR A 16 22.23 43.78 -33.63
N PRO A 17 22.23 42.43 -33.73
CA PRO A 17 23.22 41.70 -34.50
C PRO A 17 23.18 42.12 -35.98
N GLY A 18 24.35 42.31 -36.60
CA GLY A 18 24.42 42.60 -38.04
C GLY A 18 24.14 41.37 -38.92
N SER A 19 24.06 40.17 -38.32
CA SER A 19 23.78 38.90 -39.00
C SER A 19 23.20 37.90 -37.99
N ALA A 20 22.47 36.89 -38.48
CA ALA A 20 21.93 35.83 -37.64
C ALA A 20 23.04 35.02 -36.94
N ASN A 21 22.75 34.53 -35.73
CA ASN A 21 23.67 33.65 -35.01
C ASN A 21 23.60 32.23 -35.60
N PRO A 22 24.69 31.68 -36.17
CA PRO A 22 24.67 30.36 -36.78
C PRO A 22 24.42 29.23 -35.77
N ASN A 23 24.66 29.47 -34.47
CA ASN A 23 24.47 28.50 -33.40
C ASN A 23 23.14 28.69 -32.65
N ASN A 24 22.37 29.73 -32.97
CA ASN A 24 21.05 30.00 -32.40
C ASN A 24 20.19 30.76 -33.41
N LEU A 25 19.43 30.01 -34.22
CA LEU A 25 18.58 30.57 -35.28
C LEU A 25 17.48 31.51 -34.75
N ASN A 26 17.15 31.43 -33.46
CA ASN A 26 16.14 32.26 -32.82
C ASN A 26 16.74 33.47 -32.08
N ALA A 27 18.07 33.66 -32.14
CA ALA A 27 18.73 34.79 -31.51
C ALA A 27 18.27 36.12 -32.13
N GLY A 28 17.88 37.05 -31.27
CA GLY A 28 17.47 38.40 -31.62
C GLY A 28 18.28 39.47 -30.87
N PRO A 29 17.84 40.74 -30.98
CA PRO A 29 18.47 41.86 -30.29
C PRO A 29 18.48 41.71 -28.77
N VAL A 30 19.54 42.19 -28.13
CA VAL A 30 19.63 42.31 -26.68
C VAL A 30 19.26 43.74 -26.30
N SER A 31 18.37 43.95 -25.33
CA SER A 31 17.98 45.28 -24.89
C SER A 31 17.84 45.40 -23.38
N LEU A 32 18.17 46.59 -22.86
CA LEU A 32 17.92 47.02 -21.50
C LEU A 32 17.10 48.31 -21.55
N THR A 33 15.84 48.24 -21.14
CA THR A 33 14.88 49.36 -21.18
C THR A 33 14.19 49.52 -19.83
N LYS A 34 13.25 50.48 -19.73
CA LYS A 34 12.37 50.62 -18.55
C LYS A 34 11.55 49.35 -18.22
N ASP A 35 11.38 48.46 -19.20
CA ASP A 35 10.61 47.22 -19.06
C ASP A 35 11.51 46.03 -18.65
N GLY A 36 12.82 46.24 -18.50
CA GLY A 36 13.79 45.26 -18.02
C GLY A 36 14.83 44.85 -19.05
N LEU A 37 15.47 43.71 -18.80
CA LEU A 37 16.47 43.09 -19.66
C LEU A 37 15.80 42.04 -20.57
N ASN A 38 15.95 42.20 -21.88
CA ASN A 38 15.63 41.18 -22.86
C ASN A 38 16.92 40.67 -23.49
N ASN A 39 17.24 39.38 -23.31
CA ASN A 39 18.45 38.78 -23.87
C ASN A 39 18.27 38.27 -25.31
N GLY A 40 17.14 38.55 -25.97
CA GLY A 40 16.89 38.21 -27.37
C GLY A 40 17.01 36.71 -27.66
N ASN A 41 16.44 35.85 -26.81
CA ASN A 41 16.58 34.39 -26.90
C ASN A 41 18.02 33.85 -26.87
N ASN A 42 19.00 34.66 -26.48
CA ASN A 42 20.37 34.18 -26.29
C ASN A 42 20.50 33.46 -24.95
N GLN A 43 21.49 32.56 -24.84
CA GLN A 43 21.85 31.97 -23.56
C GLN A 43 22.53 33.00 -22.66
N LEU A 44 22.15 33.05 -21.39
CA LEU A 44 22.90 33.74 -20.35
C LEU A 44 24.00 32.80 -19.83
N LYS A 45 25.26 33.20 -19.98
CA LYS A 45 26.44 32.44 -19.56
C LYS A 45 27.16 33.15 -18.42
N GLY A 46 27.93 32.40 -17.63
CA GLY A 46 28.70 32.97 -16.51
C GLY A 46 27.84 33.35 -15.29
N ILE A 47 26.62 32.82 -15.18
CA ILE A 47 25.75 33.05 -14.03
C ILE A 47 26.19 32.14 -12.88
N ALA A 48 26.70 32.76 -11.82
CA ALA A 48 27.00 32.07 -10.57
C ALA A 48 25.73 31.45 -9.98
N PRO A 49 25.83 30.39 -9.16
CA PRO A 49 24.66 29.84 -8.48
C PRO A 49 23.99 30.91 -7.61
N GLY A 50 22.67 31.09 -7.76
CA GLY A 50 21.90 32.00 -6.90
C GLY A 50 21.87 31.51 -5.46
N THR A 51 21.96 32.45 -4.52
CA THR A 51 21.92 32.18 -3.07
C THR A 51 20.74 32.82 -2.37
N ASP A 52 20.24 33.94 -2.91
CA ASP A 52 19.07 34.65 -2.37
C ASP A 52 17.80 34.33 -3.19
N ASP A 53 16.63 34.53 -2.59
CA ASP A 53 15.33 34.20 -3.20
C ASP A 53 15.06 34.93 -4.54
N THR A 54 15.74 36.05 -4.77
CA THR A 54 15.60 36.88 -5.99
C THR A 54 16.67 36.61 -7.05
N ASP A 55 17.62 35.72 -6.79
CA ASP A 55 18.69 35.41 -7.75
C ASP A 55 18.20 34.51 -8.89
N ALA A 56 18.82 34.67 -10.06
CA ALA A 56 18.62 33.73 -11.16
C ALA A 56 19.23 32.36 -10.83
N VAL A 57 18.48 31.29 -11.10
CA VAL A 57 18.98 29.91 -11.00
C VAL A 57 19.73 29.50 -12.26
N ASN A 58 20.87 28.85 -12.09
CA ASN A 58 21.60 28.27 -13.22
C ASN A 58 21.27 26.78 -13.43
N VAL A 59 21.65 26.25 -14.60
CA VAL A 59 21.36 24.85 -14.97
C VAL A 59 21.96 23.84 -14.00
N ALA A 60 23.09 24.16 -13.35
CA ALA A 60 23.71 23.27 -12.37
C ALA A 60 22.83 23.11 -11.11
N GLN A 61 22.14 24.17 -10.67
CA GLN A 61 21.17 24.09 -9.57
C GLN A 61 19.94 23.27 -9.97
N LEU A 62 19.40 23.47 -11.17
CA LEU A 62 18.26 22.70 -11.66
C LEU A 62 18.58 21.19 -11.76
N LYS A 63 19.75 20.82 -12.27
CA LYS A 63 20.20 19.40 -12.32
C LYS A 63 20.32 18.75 -10.95
N LYS A 64 20.67 19.52 -9.90
CA LYS A 64 20.67 19.00 -8.52
C LYS A 64 19.24 18.71 -8.04
N VAL A 65 18.26 19.51 -8.43
CA VAL A 65 16.84 19.26 -8.12
C VAL A 65 16.34 18.02 -8.87
N GLU A 66 16.64 17.90 -10.16
CA GLU A 66 16.32 16.70 -10.97
C GLU A 66 16.86 15.42 -10.31
N THR A 67 18.13 15.45 -9.88
CA THR A 67 18.74 14.32 -9.15
C THR A 67 17.97 14.00 -7.86
N LYS A 68 17.59 15.01 -7.07
CA LYS A 68 16.79 14.82 -5.84
C LYS A 68 15.42 14.21 -6.14
N ILE A 69 14.76 14.63 -7.22
CA ILE A 69 13.47 14.06 -7.63
C ILE A 69 13.63 12.58 -7.99
N SER A 70 14.65 12.23 -8.78
CA SER A 70 14.91 10.81 -9.10
C SER A 70 15.21 9.96 -7.86
N THR A 71 15.88 10.52 -6.83
CA THR A 71 16.08 9.80 -5.57
C THR A 71 14.78 9.58 -4.81
N VAL A 72 13.88 10.58 -4.77
CA VAL A 72 12.56 10.45 -4.14
C VAL A 72 11.73 9.38 -4.83
N GLU A 73 11.73 9.32 -6.16
CA GLU A 73 11.03 8.26 -6.92
C GLU A 73 11.59 6.86 -6.61
N ALA A 74 12.91 6.73 -6.47
CA ALA A 74 13.55 5.46 -6.13
C ALA A 74 13.23 5.04 -4.69
N ASP A 75 13.24 5.98 -3.75
CA ASP A 75 12.94 5.70 -2.34
C ASP A 75 11.46 5.38 -2.12
N ALA A 76 10.55 6.09 -2.80
CA ALA A 76 9.11 5.80 -2.76
C ALA A 76 8.79 4.34 -3.13
N LYS A 77 9.55 3.73 -4.05
CA LYS A 77 9.38 2.31 -4.43
C LYS A 77 9.79 1.31 -3.34
N LYS A 78 10.54 1.72 -2.31
CA LYS A 78 11.05 0.83 -1.25
C LYS A 78 10.09 0.62 -0.07
N HIS A 79 9.05 1.45 0.08
CA HIS A 79 8.33 1.56 1.35
C HIS A 79 7.25 0.50 1.62
N THR A 80 6.88 -0.32 0.64
CA THR A 80 5.81 -1.31 0.83
C THR A 80 6.29 -2.70 0.46
N THR A 81 6.46 -3.54 1.47
CA THR A 81 6.72 -4.97 1.30
C THR A 81 5.57 -5.73 1.93
N VAL A 82 4.84 -6.49 1.12
CA VAL A 82 3.83 -7.45 1.59
C VAL A 82 4.26 -8.81 1.10
N VAL A 83 4.53 -9.71 2.03
CA VAL A 83 4.95 -11.08 1.74
C VAL A 83 3.84 -12.00 2.25
N ALA A 84 3.47 -12.98 1.45
CA ALA A 84 2.52 -14.00 1.87
C ALA A 84 3.14 -14.82 3.01
N GLY A 85 2.43 -14.92 4.12
CA GLY A 85 2.70 -15.93 5.15
C GLY A 85 1.96 -17.22 4.82
N ASP A 86 2.07 -18.22 5.70
CA ASP A 86 1.35 -19.49 5.56
C ASP A 86 -0.16 -19.26 5.44
N ASN A 87 -0.81 -20.08 4.61
CA ASN A 87 -2.25 -20.03 4.37
C ASN A 87 -2.80 -18.69 3.84
N THR A 88 -1.92 -17.84 3.31
CA THR A 88 -2.31 -16.60 2.64
C THR A 88 -1.75 -16.52 1.23
N THR A 89 -2.37 -15.69 0.41
CA THR A 89 -1.86 -15.26 -0.89
C THR A 89 -1.74 -13.75 -0.91
N VAL A 90 -0.72 -13.27 -1.64
CA VAL A 90 -0.53 -11.84 -1.92
C VAL A 90 -0.44 -11.69 -3.43
N THR A 91 -1.40 -10.98 -4.01
CA THR A 91 -1.42 -10.69 -5.45
C THR A 91 -1.10 -9.21 -5.66
N PRO A 92 0.01 -8.86 -6.32
CA PRO A 92 0.35 -7.47 -6.63
C PRO A 92 -0.54 -6.92 -7.75
N GLY A 93 -0.79 -5.61 -7.71
CA GLY A 93 -1.58 -4.88 -8.70
C GLY A 93 -1.33 -3.37 -8.63
N THR A 94 -2.16 -2.61 -9.33
CA THR A 94 -2.11 -1.15 -9.39
C THR A 94 -3.48 -0.59 -9.05
N ASN A 95 -3.54 0.38 -8.14
CA ASN A 95 -4.79 1.05 -7.78
C ASN A 95 -5.22 2.10 -8.82
N ALA A 96 -6.41 2.67 -8.67
CA ALA A 96 -6.96 3.69 -9.58
C ALA A 96 -6.08 4.94 -9.71
N ASN A 97 -5.22 5.22 -8.73
CA ASN A 97 -4.31 6.36 -8.72
C ASN A 97 -2.91 6.03 -9.25
N GLY A 98 -2.70 4.83 -9.81
CA GLY A 98 -1.41 4.39 -10.36
C GLY A 98 -0.38 3.90 -9.32
N GLY A 99 -0.77 3.80 -8.04
CA GLY A 99 0.09 3.28 -6.97
C GLY A 99 0.07 1.75 -6.87
N ALA A 100 1.12 1.17 -6.28
CA ALA A 100 1.18 -0.27 -6.01
C ALA A 100 0.08 -0.69 -5.01
N GLU A 101 -0.61 -1.78 -5.30
CA GLU A 101 -1.63 -2.39 -4.46
C GLU A 101 -1.33 -3.88 -4.25
N TYR A 102 -1.65 -4.41 -3.07
CA TYR A 102 -1.45 -5.82 -2.74
C TYR A 102 -2.75 -6.40 -2.19
N LYS A 103 -3.38 -7.28 -2.96
CA LYS A 103 -4.57 -8.00 -2.52
C LYS A 103 -4.15 -9.20 -1.68
N VAL A 104 -4.49 -9.18 -0.40
CA VAL A 104 -4.26 -10.29 0.53
C VAL A 104 -5.52 -11.13 0.64
N ALA A 105 -5.39 -12.45 0.50
CA ALA A 105 -6.49 -13.39 0.67
C ALA A 105 -6.05 -14.62 1.46
N VAL A 106 -7.00 -15.27 2.11
CA VAL A 106 -6.80 -16.58 2.74
C VAL A 106 -6.86 -17.66 1.66
N ASN A 107 -6.02 -18.69 1.79
CA ASN A 107 -6.01 -19.83 0.88
C ASN A 107 -7.35 -20.58 0.95
N LYS A 108 -7.75 -21.22 -0.16
CA LYS A 108 -8.95 -22.06 -0.18
C LYS A 108 -8.83 -23.23 0.80
N ASP A 109 -7.65 -23.85 0.81
CA ASP A 109 -7.29 -24.93 1.73
C ASP A 109 -6.32 -24.38 2.77
N LEU A 110 -6.55 -24.77 4.03
CA LEU A 110 -5.71 -24.41 5.17
C LEU A 110 -4.91 -25.64 5.59
N VAL A 111 -3.59 -25.59 5.44
CA VAL A 111 -2.68 -26.71 5.71
C VAL A 111 -1.81 -26.35 6.92
N GLU A 112 -1.54 -27.34 7.78
CA GLU A 112 -0.74 -27.18 9.01
C GLU A 112 -1.27 -26.13 10.01
N MET A 113 -2.55 -25.75 9.89
CA MET A 113 -3.19 -24.87 10.85
C MET A 113 -3.38 -25.60 12.19
N SER A 114 -2.97 -24.96 13.29
CA SER A 114 -3.09 -25.57 14.63
C SER A 114 -4.54 -25.66 15.13
N SER A 115 -5.35 -24.62 14.87
CA SER A 115 -6.77 -24.60 15.25
C SER A 115 -7.54 -23.45 14.58
N ALA A 116 -8.85 -23.60 14.43
CA ALA A 116 -9.80 -22.51 14.20
C ALA A 116 -10.79 -22.43 15.37
N ASN A 117 -11.01 -21.22 15.91
CA ASN A 117 -11.89 -20.99 17.06
C ASN A 117 -12.90 -19.87 16.76
N PHE A 118 -14.18 -20.15 16.95
CA PHE A 118 -15.27 -19.18 16.86
C PHE A 118 -15.76 -18.87 18.27
N GLY A 119 -15.48 -17.66 18.76
CA GLY A 119 -15.65 -17.26 20.17
C GLY A 119 -14.33 -17.27 20.96
N LYS A 120 -14.37 -16.90 22.24
CA LYS A 120 -13.24 -17.03 23.17
C LYS A 120 -13.22 -18.44 23.77
N ALA A 121 -12.05 -18.89 24.25
CA ALA A 121 -11.93 -20.18 24.93
C ALA A 121 -12.80 -20.27 26.20
N THR A 122 -13.08 -19.12 26.82
CA THR A 122 -13.93 -18.96 28.01
C THR A 122 -15.41 -18.83 27.67
N ASP A 123 -15.78 -18.69 26.40
CA ASP A 123 -17.18 -18.52 26.03
C ASP A 123 -17.91 -19.85 26.14
N ASN A 124 -19.10 -19.78 26.75
CA ASN A 124 -20.01 -20.91 26.89
C ASN A 124 -20.54 -21.36 25.52
N VAL A 125 -20.64 -20.44 24.56
CA VAL A 125 -21.00 -20.73 23.17
C VAL A 125 -19.78 -20.56 22.29
N ARG A 126 -19.20 -21.67 21.82
CA ARG A 126 -18.03 -21.64 20.93
C ARG A 126 -17.96 -22.87 20.05
N SER A 127 -17.32 -22.72 18.90
CA SER A 127 -16.95 -23.84 18.04
C SER A 127 -15.43 -23.89 17.91
N ARG A 128 -14.84 -25.06 18.08
CA ARG A 128 -13.39 -25.26 17.99
C ARG A 128 -13.09 -26.48 17.14
N ILE A 129 -12.20 -26.29 16.17
CA ILE A 129 -11.60 -27.37 15.38
C ILE A 129 -10.10 -27.27 15.55
N ASP A 130 -9.46 -28.32 16.05
CA ASP A 130 -8.01 -28.45 16.16
C ASP A 130 -7.57 -29.86 15.74
N LYS A 131 -6.27 -30.14 15.82
CA LYS A 131 -5.69 -31.43 15.40
C LYS A 131 -6.27 -32.65 16.14
N ASP A 132 -6.83 -32.46 17.33
CA ASP A 132 -7.30 -33.54 18.20
C ASP A 132 -8.82 -33.61 18.29
N ARG A 133 -9.55 -32.53 17.99
CA ARG A 133 -11.01 -32.53 18.11
C ARG A 133 -11.73 -31.46 17.29
N ALA A 134 -12.97 -31.76 16.95
CA ALA A 134 -13.99 -30.78 16.58
C ALA A 134 -15.06 -30.73 17.67
N SER A 135 -15.39 -29.56 18.20
CA SER A 135 -16.32 -29.41 19.33
C SER A 135 -17.19 -28.17 19.22
N PHE A 136 -18.45 -28.29 19.60
CA PHE A 136 -19.46 -27.24 19.67
C PHE A 136 -19.99 -27.18 21.10
N PHE A 137 -19.85 -26.01 21.74
CA PHE A 137 -20.31 -25.76 23.10
C PHE A 137 -21.52 -24.82 23.01
N ASN A 138 -22.57 -25.11 23.77
CA ASN A 138 -23.73 -24.24 23.96
C ASN A 138 -24.04 -24.02 25.46
N GLY A 139 -23.02 -23.94 26.30
CA GLY A 139 -23.12 -23.79 27.75
C GLY A 139 -23.61 -25.03 28.49
N SER A 140 -24.71 -25.62 28.04
CA SER A 140 -25.34 -26.82 28.58
C SER A 140 -25.24 -28.04 27.66
N GLU A 141 -24.88 -27.88 26.38
CA GLU A 141 -24.79 -28.99 25.42
C GLU A 141 -23.41 -28.98 24.76
N ASN A 142 -22.73 -30.12 24.75
CA ASN A 142 -21.46 -30.32 24.08
C ASN A 142 -21.58 -31.42 23.03
N ILE A 143 -21.30 -31.08 21.79
CA ILE A 143 -21.16 -32.05 20.69
C ILE A 143 -19.70 -32.04 20.27
N GLY A 144 -19.02 -33.17 20.42
CA GLY A 144 -17.59 -33.33 20.15
C GLY A 144 -17.29 -34.55 19.31
N ILE A 145 -16.30 -34.45 18.42
CA ILE A 145 -15.69 -35.59 17.73
C ILE A 145 -14.20 -35.52 18.03
N SER A 146 -13.64 -36.65 18.48
CA SER A 146 -12.22 -36.79 18.79
C SER A 146 -11.73 -38.20 18.41
N PRO A 147 -10.43 -38.52 18.51
CA PRO A 147 -9.91 -39.87 18.29
C PRO A 147 -10.58 -40.95 19.14
N THR A 148 -11.15 -40.59 20.30
CA THR A 148 -11.85 -41.55 21.17
C THR A 148 -13.32 -41.76 20.81
N GLY A 149 -13.83 -41.03 19.81
CA GLY A 149 -15.18 -41.19 19.28
C GLY A 149 -16.00 -39.90 19.21
N VAL A 150 -17.30 -40.08 18.96
CA VAL A 150 -18.31 -39.01 18.97
C VAL A 150 -18.92 -38.92 20.38
N GLN A 151 -18.87 -37.74 20.97
CA GLN A 151 -19.47 -37.40 22.26
C GLN A 151 -20.62 -36.42 22.02
N ILE A 152 -21.79 -36.76 22.54
CA ILE A 152 -22.96 -35.88 22.58
C ILE A 152 -23.37 -35.84 24.04
N GLU A 153 -22.98 -34.78 24.73
CA GLU A 153 -23.23 -34.58 26.15
C GLU A 153 -24.25 -33.45 26.31
N ASN A 154 -25.31 -33.72 27.06
CA ASN A 154 -26.08 -32.66 27.68
C ASN A 154 -25.58 -32.55 29.13
N THR A 155 -24.97 -31.42 29.47
CA THR A 155 -24.52 -31.07 30.82
C THR A 155 -25.64 -30.53 31.71
N ASP A 156 -26.88 -30.41 31.21
CA ASP A 156 -28.07 -30.32 32.06
C ASP A 156 -28.34 -31.66 32.77
N THR A 157 -29.03 -31.63 33.90
CA THR A 157 -29.40 -32.82 34.68
C THR A 157 -30.16 -33.84 33.82
N LEU A 158 -29.96 -35.16 34.05
CA LEU A 158 -30.58 -36.28 33.32
C LEU A 158 -32.10 -36.10 33.08
N GLU A 159 -32.80 -35.40 33.97
CA GLU A 159 -34.23 -35.07 33.92
C GLU A 159 -34.63 -34.21 32.70
N GLN A 160 -33.68 -33.51 32.09
CA GLN A 160 -33.93 -32.56 30.99
C GLN A 160 -33.44 -33.06 29.63
N ALA A 161 -32.70 -34.17 29.59
CA ALA A 161 -32.21 -34.76 28.34
C ALA A 161 -33.34 -35.48 27.59
N LYS A 162 -33.74 -34.95 26.42
CA LYS A 162 -34.73 -35.59 25.54
C LYS A 162 -34.06 -36.45 24.47
N PHE A 163 -34.47 -37.71 24.37
CA PHE A 163 -33.95 -38.69 23.41
C PHE A 163 -35.06 -39.14 22.46
N ASP A 164 -35.33 -38.34 21.42
CA ASP A 164 -36.51 -38.53 20.57
C ASP A 164 -36.31 -39.54 19.42
N LYS A 165 -35.17 -40.25 19.37
CA LYS A 165 -34.81 -41.16 18.27
C LYS A 165 -34.62 -42.59 18.77
N TYR A 166 -35.25 -43.53 18.06
CA TYR A 166 -35.12 -44.97 18.32
C TYR A 166 -33.64 -45.41 18.33
N GLY A 167 -33.23 -46.07 19.41
CA GLY A 167 -31.86 -46.54 19.63
C GLY A 167 -30.96 -45.60 20.43
N MET A 168 -31.45 -44.44 20.88
CA MET A 168 -30.75 -43.60 21.85
C MET A 168 -31.13 -44.00 23.28
N TYR A 169 -30.13 -44.21 24.14
CA TYR A 169 -30.34 -44.55 25.56
C TYR A 169 -29.47 -43.66 26.43
N PRO A 170 -30.00 -43.08 27.52
CA PRO A 170 -29.16 -42.48 28.55
C PRO A 170 -28.33 -43.57 29.25
N SER A 171 -27.07 -43.27 29.52
CA SER A 171 -26.23 -44.11 30.39
C SER A 171 -25.47 -43.24 31.39
N GLU A 172 -25.49 -43.64 32.66
CA GLU A 172 -24.65 -43.05 33.70
C GLU A 172 -23.64 -44.10 34.16
N GLY A 173 -22.36 -43.89 33.85
CA GLY A 173 -21.32 -44.89 34.08
C GLY A 173 -21.56 -46.17 33.27
N ASN A 174 -21.59 -47.33 33.94
CA ASN A 174 -21.82 -48.64 33.31
C ASN A 174 -23.30 -49.06 33.27
N ALA A 175 -24.23 -48.21 33.71
CA ALA A 175 -25.65 -48.53 33.75
C ALA A 175 -26.39 -47.87 32.58
N THR A 176 -27.00 -48.69 31.72
CA THR A 176 -27.98 -48.23 30.72
C THR A 176 -29.33 -48.04 31.40
N VAL A 177 -29.90 -46.84 31.33
CA VAL A 177 -31.24 -46.58 31.85
C VAL A 177 -32.24 -46.77 30.72
N TYR A 178 -33.14 -47.75 30.87
CA TYR A 178 -34.28 -47.96 29.99
C TYR A 178 -35.47 -47.16 30.53
N TYR A 179 -36.00 -46.21 29.75
CA TYR A 179 -37.29 -45.60 30.07
C TYR A 179 -38.40 -46.64 29.87
N THR A 180 -39.30 -46.78 30.83
CA THR A 180 -40.55 -47.53 30.72
C THR A 180 -41.61 -46.74 29.96
#